data_AF-A0AAD6AEK3-F1
#
_entry.id   AF-A0AAD6AEK3-F1
#
_cell.length_a   1.000
_cell.length_b   1.000
_cell.length_c   1.000
_cell.angle_alpha   90.00
_cell.angle_beta   90.00
_cell.angle_gamma   90.00
#
_symmetry.space_group_name_H-M   'P 1'
#
loop_
_entity.id
_entity.type
_entity.pdbx_description
1 polymer ?
#
loop_
_entity_poly.entity_id
_entity_poly.type
_entity_poly.pdbx_seq_one_letter_code
_entity_poly.pdbx_strand_id
1 'polypeptide(L)'
;MYFLSPQGVLQQEELFVAVEMLSAVSLINQGLEAGHMQEFSFSLVSPSAGLSEVEPTLLHRYFESLQVKQQQSIELLTWNQLQEGINAINESVQDEHQQLQCVGLINSAVLRGDAQKLLSALLLPSCGLEEVLPANTCRYLNLLTRAQQHRAQVSREPGAELWLADIQEAVKTANQESQRALKLGLSLAAVNQAVKEDKVKQTLRVLMLPELHLQDVLTCCAAQYQRELHCRVEPRSLSGDSRSPWVRVRLEDRSWYYLHLTRLEGVWEQPAGFRQNQVFLDREQIQEVVSSVSASFRRGALWKGSEELITRLQALCRGFLLRQQMQARRRYLGNNTASVVIIQIQAMLRMWSARRKYRARLSFFRRQVGAVVKIQAFFRASRARGEYRMLVHSATPPLSVVRKFLHLLDLGDGDIREEAELLRLREEVVRSIRSNRQLEADLHLMDLKIGLLVRNRATLQEVVSHCKKLTRKNKEQLSDMMDVERNKGLKALSRERRERLEAYQHLFYLLQTQPLYLAQLIFLMPQSRSTRFMEMLVFSLFNYGSDCRAAFLLLQLFTEALRYEIRCSTCSTLTPPTPPCTTLTPPYTTLRPPAAP
;
A
#
# COMPACT_ATOMS: atom_id res chain seq x y z
N MET A 1 -5.16 65.47 -81.09
CA MET A 1 -5.36 65.60 -82.56
C MET A 1 -4.01 65.70 -83.24
N TYR A 2 -3.87 65.06 -84.40
CA TYR A 2 -2.66 65.05 -85.23
C TYR A 2 -2.32 66.44 -85.77
N PHE A 3 -1.15 66.98 -85.46
CA PHE A 3 -0.56 68.07 -86.25
C PHE A 3 0.97 67.93 -86.27
N LEU A 4 1.45 67.07 -87.18
CA LEU A 4 2.84 67.10 -87.66
C LEU A 4 2.78 67.52 -89.13
N SER A 5 2.99 68.80 -89.40
CA SER A 5 3.35 69.27 -90.74
C SER A 5 4.88 69.16 -90.90
N PRO A 6 5.40 68.71 -92.06
CA PRO A 6 6.82 68.40 -92.23
C PRO A 6 7.71 69.63 -92.49
N GLN A 7 7.24 70.85 -92.21
CA GLN A 7 7.98 72.10 -92.44
C GLN A 7 7.66 73.04 -91.27
N GLY A 8 8.64 73.33 -90.40
CA GLY A 8 8.49 74.09 -89.15
C GLY A 8 8.13 75.57 -89.30
N VAL A 9 7.03 75.88 -89.99
CA VAL A 9 6.42 77.20 -90.09
C VAL A 9 4.98 77.08 -89.57
N LEU A 10 4.72 77.68 -88.40
CA LEU A 10 3.39 77.75 -87.80
C LEU A 10 2.46 78.59 -88.69
N GLN A 11 1.29 78.05 -89.05
CA GLN A 11 0.27 78.78 -89.81
C GLN A 11 -0.37 79.89 -88.95
N GLN A 12 -0.92 80.96 -89.55
CA GLN A 12 -1.52 82.08 -88.81
C GLN A 12 -2.65 81.62 -87.86
N GLU A 13 -3.38 80.58 -88.25
CA GLU A 13 -4.43 79.94 -87.44
C GLU A 13 -3.86 79.22 -86.21
N GLU A 14 -2.71 78.55 -86.35
CA GLU A 14 -2.02 77.87 -85.25
C GLU A 14 -1.43 78.87 -84.25
N LEU A 15 -0.93 80.01 -84.75
CA LEU A 15 -0.42 81.12 -83.95
C LEU A 15 -1.54 81.81 -83.15
N PHE A 16 -2.71 81.97 -83.76
CA PHE A 16 -3.89 82.54 -83.11
C PHE A 16 -4.38 81.64 -81.96
N VAL A 17 -4.54 80.34 -82.21
CA VAL A 17 -4.95 79.36 -81.18
C VAL A 17 -3.94 79.29 -80.03
N ALA A 18 -2.63 79.30 -80.32
CA ALA A 18 -1.60 79.28 -79.29
C ALA A 18 -1.63 80.52 -78.38
N VAL A 19 -1.87 81.71 -78.94
CA VAL A 19 -2.00 82.96 -78.16
C VAL A 19 -3.28 82.96 -77.32
N GLU A 20 -4.39 82.49 -77.87
CA GLU A 20 -5.64 82.32 -77.10
C GLU A 20 -5.45 81.36 -75.92
N MET A 21 -4.84 80.20 -76.14
CA MET A 21 -4.57 79.23 -75.07
C MET A 21 -3.61 79.77 -74.01
N LEU A 22 -2.52 80.43 -74.40
CA LEU A 22 -1.57 81.03 -73.45
C LEU A 22 -2.21 82.18 -72.67
N SER A 23 -3.07 82.98 -73.31
CA SER A 23 -3.81 84.04 -72.62
C SER A 23 -4.77 83.46 -71.58
N ALA A 24 -5.50 82.38 -71.91
CA ALA A 24 -6.38 81.68 -70.98
C ALA A 24 -5.61 81.07 -69.80
N VAL A 25 -4.44 80.44 -70.04
CA VAL A 25 -3.55 79.93 -68.99
C VAL A 25 -3.02 81.05 -68.09
N SER A 26 -2.72 82.22 -68.66
CA SER A 26 -2.27 83.38 -67.88
C SER A 26 -3.38 83.94 -66.98
N LEU A 27 -4.63 84.00 -67.47
CA LEU A 27 -5.79 84.43 -66.68
C LEU A 27 -6.13 83.42 -65.58
N ILE A 28 -5.98 82.12 -65.85
CA ILE A 28 -6.13 81.05 -64.84
C ILE A 28 -5.09 81.24 -63.72
N ASN A 29 -3.82 81.45 -64.07
CA ASN A 29 -2.77 81.69 -63.07
C ASN A 29 -2.98 83.00 -62.29
N GLN A 30 -3.39 84.09 -62.95
CA GLN A 30 -3.72 85.35 -62.27
C GLN A 30 -4.89 85.17 -61.28
N GLY A 31 -5.92 84.43 -61.68
CA GLY A 31 -7.04 84.09 -60.79
C GLY A 31 -6.61 83.24 -59.59
N LEU A 32 -5.63 82.33 -59.76
CA LEU A 32 -5.04 81.56 -58.66
C LEU A 32 -4.18 82.43 -57.72
N GLU A 33 -3.35 83.34 -58.25
CA GLU A 33 -2.51 84.27 -57.47
C GLU A 33 -3.34 85.26 -56.65
N ALA A 34 -4.38 85.83 -57.27
CA ALA A 34 -5.27 86.78 -56.64
C ALA A 34 -6.23 86.14 -55.63
N GLY A 35 -6.34 84.80 -55.61
CA GLY A 35 -7.30 84.09 -54.77
C GLY A 35 -8.75 84.22 -55.26
N HIS A 36 -8.97 84.66 -56.51
CA HIS A 36 -10.29 84.95 -57.06
C HIS A 36 -10.90 83.72 -57.75
N MET A 37 -11.64 82.91 -56.96
CA MET A 37 -12.28 81.68 -57.44
C MET A 37 -13.21 81.89 -58.65
N GLN A 38 -13.95 83.01 -58.72
CA GLN A 38 -14.90 83.28 -59.81
C GLN A 38 -14.20 83.55 -61.15
N GLU A 39 -13.10 84.31 -61.12
CA GLU A 39 -12.29 84.62 -62.31
C GLU A 39 -11.54 83.38 -62.80
N PHE A 40 -11.01 82.60 -61.85
CA PHE A 40 -10.40 81.30 -62.12
C PHE A 40 -11.39 80.33 -62.77
N SER A 41 -12.56 80.13 -62.17
CA SER A 41 -13.57 79.18 -62.68
C SER A 41 -14.09 79.55 -64.06
N PHE A 42 -14.35 80.84 -64.31
CA PHE A 42 -14.76 81.30 -65.65
C PHE A 42 -13.67 81.05 -66.69
N SER A 43 -12.41 81.32 -66.35
CA SER A 43 -11.27 81.12 -67.25
C SER A 43 -10.97 79.63 -67.49
N LEU A 44 -11.16 78.78 -66.48
CA LEU A 44 -10.92 77.32 -66.55
C LEU A 44 -11.96 76.58 -67.42
N VAL A 45 -13.23 77.00 -67.34
CA VAL A 45 -14.33 76.42 -68.13
C VAL A 45 -14.36 76.96 -69.56
N SER A 46 -13.61 78.05 -69.84
CA SER A 46 -13.57 78.65 -71.16
C SER A 46 -13.01 77.66 -72.21
N PRO A 47 -13.69 77.49 -73.36
CA PRO A 47 -13.20 76.60 -74.43
C PRO A 47 -11.85 77.05 -75.00
N SER A 48 -11.51 78.33 -74.84
CA SER A 48 -10.22 78.93 -75.17
C SER A 48 -9.04 78.39 -74.35
N ALA A 49 -9.26 77.83 -73.15
CA ALA A 49 -8.20 77.23 -72.34
C ALA A 49 -7.74 75.87 -72.89
N GLY A 50 -8.56 75.21 -73.71
CA GLY A 50 -8.25 73.90 -74.31
C GLY A 50 -8.03 72.76 -73.32
N LEU A 51 -8.43 72.92 -72.05
CA LEU A 51 -8.31 71.91 -71.00
C LEU A 51 -9.38 70.82 -71.17
N SER A 52 -8.99 69.56 -71.02
CA SER A 52 -9.88 68.40 -71.12
C SER A 52 -10.46 67.99 -69.77
N GLU A 53 -11.66 67.39 -69.78
CA GLU A 53 -12.31 66.76 -68.61
C GLU A 53 -12.55 67.70 -67.40
N VAL A 54 -12.80 68.98 -67.65
CA VAL A 54 -13.12 69.94 -66.57
C VAL A 54 -14.57 69.76 -66.13
N GLU A 55 -14.79 69.29 -64.90
CA GLU A 55 -16.12 69.18 -64.30
C GLU A 55 -16.53 70.45 -63.53
N PRO A 56 -17.69 71.06 -63.81
CA PRO A 56 -18.16 72.27 -63.11
C PRO A 56 -18.36 72.07 -61.60
N THR A 57 -18.63 70.84 -61.17
CA THR A 57 -18.86 70.46 -59.76
C THR A 57 -17.56 70.42 -58.94
N LEU A 58 -16.41 70.28 -59.59
CA LEU A 58 -15.10 70.10 -58.93
C LEU A 58 -14.24 71.37 -58.94
N LEU A 59 -14.76 72.49 -59.47
CA LEU A 59 -14.05 73.77 -59.62
C LEU A 59 -13.37 74.26 -58.33
N HIS A 60 -14.01 74.06 -57.17
CA HIS A 60 -13.42 74.43 -55.87
C HIS A 60 -12.23 73.54 -55.50
N ARG A 61 -12.33 72.21 -55.72
CA ARG A 61 -11.24 71.27 -55.46
C ARG A 61 -10.06 71.49 -56.41
N TYR A 62 -10.35 71.79 -57.68
CA TYR A 62 -9.33 72.21 -58.65
C TYR A 62 -8.58 73.46 -58.19
N PHE A 63 -9.32 74.49 -57.76
CA PHE A 63 -8.75 75.75 -57.29
C PHE A 63 -7.80 75.54 -56.10
N GLU A 64 -8.25 74.86 -55.04
CA GLU A 64 -7.44 74.63 -53.85
C GLU A 64 -6.15 73.84 -54.15
N SER A 65 -6.25 72.77 -54.95
CA SER A 65 -5.10 71.92 -55.26
C SER A 65 -4.08 72.63 -56.17
N LEU A 66 -4.55 73.34 -57.18
CA LEU A 66 -3.69 74.09 -58.10
C LEU A 66 -3.05 75.30 -57.40
N GLN A 67 -3.76 75.95 -56.48
CA GLN A 67 -3.22 77.03 -55.66
C GLN A 67 -2.07 76.54 -54.76
N VAL A 68 -2.21 75.35 -54.15
CA VAL A 68 -1.12 74.71 -53.39
C VAL A 68 0.07 74.37 -54.29
N LYS A 69 -0.17 73.83 -55.50
CA LYS A 69 0.91 73.55 -56.47
C LYS A 69 1.63 74.84 -56.90
N GLN A 70 0.89 75.92 -57.12
CA GLN A 70 1.45 77.22 -57.48
C GLN A 70 2.26 77.85 -56.33
N GLN A 71 1.86 77.66 -55.08
CA GLN A 71 2.65 78.12 -53.92
C GLN A 71 3.96 77.35 -53.74
N GLN A 72 4.05 76.12 -54.28
CA GLN A 72 5.24 75.29 -54.24
C GLN A 72 6.18 75.55 -55.44
N SER A 73 5.69 76.11 -56.54
CA SER A 73 6.49 76.52 -57.69
C SER A 73 6.75 78.04 -57.69
N ILE A 74 8.00 78.46 -57.91
CA ILE A 74 8.34 79.90 -58.01
C ILE A 74 7.82 80.51 -59.33
N GLU A 75 7.50 79.66 -60.31
CA GLU A 75 7.02 80.04 -61.65
C GLU A 75 5.51 79.78 -61.82
N LEU A 76 4.89 80.53 -62.74
CA LEU A 76 3.50 80.32 -63.19
C LEU A 76 3.29 78.89 -63.69
N LEU A 77 2.13 78.30 -63.40
CA LEU A 77 1.84 76.93 -63.84
C LEU A 77 1.72 76.87 -65.36
N THR A 78 2.41 75.91 -65.96
CA THR A 78 2.28 75.60 -67.39
C THR A 78 0.94 74.90 -67.68
N TRP A 79 0.49 74.93 -68.94
CA TRP A 79 -0.73 74.24 -69.36
C TRP A 79 -0.72 72.75 -68.97
N ASN A 80 0.42 72.06 -69.13
CA ASN A 80 0.56 70.65 -68.75
C ASN A 80 0.36 70.44 -67.24
N GLN A 81 0.91 71.31 -66.39
CA GLN A 81 0.76 71.21 -64.94
C GLN A 81 -0.67 71.51 -64.47
N LEU A 82 -1.37 72.42 -65.17
CA LEU A 82 -2.80 72.66 -64.95
C LEU A 82 -3.62 71.42 -65.32
N GLN A 83 -3.38 70.83 -66.49
CA GLN A 83 -4.06 69.61 -66.92
C GLN A 83 -3.74 68.41 -66.00
N GLU A 84 -2.49 68.24 -65.58
CA GLU A 84 -2.09 67.21 -64.60
C GLU A 84 -2.77 67.41 -63.24
N GLY A 85 -2.96 68.65 -62.79
CA GLY A 85 -3.71 68.94 -61.57
C GLY A 85 -5.18 68.58 -61.69
N ILE A 86 -5.82 68.91 -62.81
CA ILE A 86 -7.22 68.57 -63.08
C ILE A 86 -7.39 67.05 -63.18
N ASN A 87 -6.55 66.37 -63.96
CA ASN A 87 -6.56 64.92 -64.10
C ASN A 87 -6.36 64.23 -62.75
N ALA A 88 -5.41 64.68 -61.93
CA ALA A 88 -5.17 64.10 -60.61
C ALA A 88 -6.38 64.23 -59.68
N ILE A 89 -7.17 65.30 -59.80
CA ILE A 89 -8.37 65.51 -58.96
C ILE A 89 -9.55 64.71 -59.49
N ASN A 90 -9.67 64.57 -60.81
CA ASN A 90 -10.66 63.69 -61.43
C ASN A 90 -10.39 62.23 -61.08
N GLU A 91 -9.14 61.78 -61.19
CA GLU A 91 -8.71 60.46 -60.75
C GLU A 91 -8.99 60.26 -59.26
N SER A 92 -8.65 61.22 -58.41
CA SER A 92 -8.93 61.17 -56.97
C SER A 92 -10.43 61.06 -56.64
N VAL A 93 -11.29 61.85 -57.29
CA VAL A 93 -12.74 61.78 -57.10
C VAL A 93 -13.32 60.48 -57.64
N GLN A 94 -12.79 60.01 -58.76
CA GLN A 94 -13.19 58.74 -59.35
C GLN A 94 -12.79 57.57 -58.43
N ASP A 95 -11.63 57.63 -57.80
CA ASP A 95 -11.17 56.67 -56.80
C ASP A 95 -12.08 56.70 -55.56
N GLU A 96 -12.44 57.89 -55.04
CA GLU A 96 -13.41 58.06 -53.95
C GLU A 96 -14.77 57.41 -54.31
N HIS A 97 -15.26 57.63 -55.53
CA HIS A 97 -16.53 57.07 -56.00
C HIS A 97 -16.46 55.55 -56.15
N GLN A 98 -15.40 55.02 -56.74
CA GLN A 98 -15.16 53.58 -56.84
C GLN A 98 -15.07 52.92 -55.47
N GLN A 99 -14.42 53.58 -54.50
CA GLN A 99 -14.32 53.09 -53.13
C GLN A 99 -15.69 53.01 -52.45
N LEU A 100 -16.53 54.04 -52.60
CA LEU A 100 -17.91 54.04 -52.10
C LEU A 100 -18.75 52.93 -52.73
N GLN A 101 -18.65 52.73 -54.05
CA GLN A 101 -19.33 51.64 -54.74
C GLN A 101 -18.90 50.27 -54.19
N CYS A 102 -17.61 50.07 -53.93
CA CYS A 102 -17.11 48.81 -53.41
C CYS A 102 -17.56 48.54 -51.97
N VAL A 103 -17.58 49.56 -51.11
CA VAL A 103 -18.17 49.47 -49.77
C VAL A 103 -19.65 49.11 -49.84
N GLY A 104 -20.41 49.71 -50.77
CA GLY A 104 -21.80 49.36 -51.03
C GLY A 104 -22.00 47.91 -51.47
N LEU A 105 -21.13 47.40 -52.37
CA LEU A 105 -21.14 46.00 -52.80
C LEU A 105 -20.88 45.05 -51.63
N ILE A 106 -19.90 45.36 -50.77
CA ILE A 106 -19.57 44.57 -49.57
C ILE A 106 -20.77 44.53 -48.61
N ASN A 107 -21.37 45.69 -48.29
CA ASN A 107 -22.54 45.76 -47.43
C ASN A 107 -23.71 44.94 -48.00
N SER A 108 -23.94 45.01 -49.31
CA SER A 108 -24.99 44.22 -49.97
C SER A 108 -24.73 42.71 -49.90
N ALA A 109 -23.46 42.29 -49.98
CA ALA A 109 -23.07 40.89 -49.88
C ALA A 109 -23.19 40.35 -48.44
N VAL A 110 -22.80 41.16 -47.45
CA VAL A 110 -22.96 40.85 -46.01
C VAL A 110 -24.44 40.71 -45.65
N LEU A 111 -25.29 41.65 -46.06
CA LEU A 111 -26.74 41.61 -45.83
C LEU A 111 -27.40 40.35 -46.42
N ARG A 112 -26.91 39.87 -47.57
CA ARG A 112 -27.43 38.67 -48.24
C ARG A 112 -26.81 37.37 -47.71
N GLY A 113 -25.74 37.44 -46.92
CA GLY A 113 -24.99 36.27 -46.47
C GLY A 113 -24.24 35.55 -47.61
N ASP A 114 -23.91 36.25 -48.70
CA ASP A 114 -23.31 35.65 -49.90
C ASP A 114 -21.78 35.73 -49.86
N ALA A 115 -21.15 34.61 -49.49
CA ALA A 115 -19.70 34.51 -49.35
C ALA A 115 -18.93 34.75 -50.66
N GLN A 116 -19.45 34.28 -51.81
CA GLN A 116 -18.76 34.42 -53.10
C GLN A 116 -18.76 35.87 -53.57
N LYS A 117 -19.91 36.55 -53.46
CA LYS A 117 -20.01 37.97 -53.79
C LYS A 117 -19.17 38.82 -52.85
N LEU A 118 -19.16 38.47 -51.56
CA LEU A 118 -18.31 39.15 -50.58
C LEU A 118 -16.83 39.05 -50.99
N LEU A 119 -16.35 37.85 -51.32
CA LEU A 119 -14.97 37.66 -51.76
C LEU A 119 -14.65 38.48 -53.01
N SER A 120 -15.52 38.45 -54.02
CA SER A 120 -15.31 39.24 -55.24
C SER A 120 -15.25 40.74 -54.96
N ALA A 121 -16.05 41.24 -54.03
CA ALA A 121 -16.06 42.66 -53.66
C ALA A 121 -14.83 43.05 -52.82
N LEU A 122 -14.36 42.18 -51.91
CA LEU A 122 -13.16 42.41 -51.11
C LEU A 122 -11.86 42.40 -51.94
N LEU A 123 -11.84 41.69 -53.07
CA LEU A 123 -10.69 41.62 -53.97
C LEU A 123 -10.59 42.81 -54.95
N LEU A 124 -11.55 43.74 -54.95
CA LEU A 124 -11.51 44.92 -55.81
C LEU A 124 -10.39 45.88 -55.33
N PRO A 125 -9.48 46.32 -56.23
CA PRO A 125 -8.38 47.23 -55.86
C PRO A 125 -8.86 48.54 -55.23
N SER A 126 -10.02 49.02 -55.66
CA SER A 126 -10.70 50.24 -55.20
C SER A 126 -11.11 50.21 -53.73
N CYS A 127 -11.15 49.04 -53.07
CA CYS A 127 -11.33 48.98 -51.62
C CYS A 127 -10.06 49.32 -50.82
N GLY A 128 -8.88 49.28 -51.43
CA GLY A 128 -7.61 49.48 -50.72
C GLY A 128 -7.40 48.50 -49.56
N LEU A 129 -7.95 47.28 -49.67
CA LEU A 129 -7.78 46.23 -48.68
C LEU A 129 -6.52 45.42 -48.96
N GLU A 130 -5.61 45.39 -47.99
CA GLU A 130 -4.42 44.57 -48.04
C GLU A 130 -4.67 43.17 -47.43
N GLU A 131 -3.97 42.15 -47.93
CA GLU A 131 -3.94 40.80 -47.37
C GLU A 131 -5.29 40.03 -47.34
N VAL A 132 -6.18 40.23 -48.31
CA VAL A 132 -7.42 39.44 -48.41
C VAL A 132 -7.11 37.99 -48.78
N LEU A 133 -7.46 37.05 -47.89
CA LEU A 133 -7.22 35.62 -48.05
C LEU A 133 -8.53 34.89 -48.39
N PRO A 134 -8.64 34.23 -49.56
CA PRO A 134 -9.85 33.51 -49.96
C PRO A 134 -10.29 32.42 -48.96
N ALA A 135 -9.34 31.78 -48.29
CA ALA A 135 -9.61 30.76 -47.27
C ALA A 135 -10.37 31.30 -46.03
N ASN A 136 -10.31 32.61 -45.80
CA ASN A 136 -10.95 33.28 -44.66
C ASN A 136 -12.32 33.89 -44.99
N THR A 137 -12.84 33.68 -46.20
CA THR A 137 -14.10 34.29 -46.67
C THR A 137 -15.26 34.13 -45.68
N CYS A 138 -15.45 32.94 -45.14
CA CYS A 138 -16.55 32.68 -44.19
C CYS A 138 -16.29 33.32 -42.82
N ARG A 139 -15.02 33.52 -42.45
CA ARG A 139 -14.68 34.30 -41.24
C ARG A 139 -14.94 35.79 -41.47
N TYR A 140 -14.57 36.34 -42.63
CA TYR A 140 -14.90 37.72 -43.00
C TYR A 140 -16.41 37.95 -42.93
N LEU A 141 -17.21 37.08 -43.56
CA LEU A 141 -18.66 37.20 -43.55
C LEU A 141 -19.22 37.21 -42.13
N ASN A 142 -18.77 36.28 -41.27
CA ASN A 142 -19.23 36.18 -39.89
C ASN A 142 -18.86 37.42 -39.05
N LEU A 143 -17.63 37.93 -39.16
CA LEU A 143 -17.21 39.12 -38.42
C LEU A 143 -17.87 40.39 -38.93
N LEU A 144 -18.00 40.56 -40.24
CA LEU A 144 -18.68 41.71 -40.84
C LEU A 144 -20.17 41.72 -40.47
N THR A 145 -20.83 40.56 -40.50
CA THR A 145 -22.24 40.44 -40.07
C THR A 145 -22.39 40.82 -38.60
N ARG A 146 -21.47 40.38 -37.72
CA ARG A 146 -21.46 40.77 -36.30
C ARG A 146 -21.20 42.27 -36.12
N ALA A 147 -20.25 42.84 -36.85
CA ALA A 147 -19.94 44.26 -36.81
C ALA A 147 -21.14 45.11 -37.25
N GLN A 148 -21.85 44.67 -38.30
CA GLN A 148 -23.05 45.32 -38.80
C GLN A 148 -24.17 45.29 -37.75
N GLN A 149 -24.40 44.12 -37.12
CA GLN A 149 -25.38 43.97 -36.06
C GLN A 149 -25.06 44.84 -34.84
N HIS A 150 -23.78 44.90 -34.45
CA HIS A 150 -23.32 45.76 -33.35
C HIS A 150 -23.57 47.23 -33.68
N ARG A 151 -23.24 47.66 -34.89
CA ARG A 151 -23.48 49.04 -35.35
C ARG A 151 -24.97 49.39 -35.37
N ALA A 152 -25.80 48.50 -35.90
CA ALA A 152 -27.25 48.67 -35.91
C ALA A 152 -27.83 48.83 -34.49
N GLN A 153 -27.27 48.12 -33.51
CA GLN A 153 -27.67 48.25 -32.09
C GLN A 153 -27.24 49.59 -31.48
N VAL A 154 -26.01 50.03 -31.76
CA VAL A 154 -25.48 51.31 -31.23
C VAL A 154 -26.20 52.51 -31.84
N SER A 155 -26.38 52.50 -33.16
CA SER A 155 -27.05 53.58 -33.90
C SER A 155 -28.57 53.55 -33.81
N ARG A 156 -29.17 52.45 -33.31
CA ARG A 156 -30.63 52.19 -33.30
C ARG A 156 -31.28 52.21 -34.68
N GLU A 157 -30.50 51.93 -35.71
CA GLU A 157 -30.95 51.88 -37.11
C GLU A 157 -30.74 50.47 -37.66
N PRO A 158 -31.82 49.77 -38.09
CA PRO A 158 -31.71 48.38 -38.57
C PRO A 158 -30.95 48.27 -39.90
N GLY A 159 -30.78 49.37 -40.63
CA GLY A 159 -30.07 49.44 -41.91
C GLY A 159 -28.65 50.02 -41.82
N ALA A 160 -28.05 50.10 -40.63
CA ALA A 160 -26.71 50.68 -40.47
C ALA A 160 -25.67 49.96 -41.34
N GLU A 161 -25.07 50.70 -42.27
CA GLU A 161 -24.03 50.21 -43.17
C GLU A 161 -22.65 50.21 -42.49
N LEU A 162 -21.77 49.28 -42.89
CA LEU A 162 -20.37 49.28 -42.48
C LEU A 162 -19.60 50.32 -43.29
N TRP A 163 -18.70 51.03 -42.63
CA TRP A 163 -17.77 51.96 -43.29
C TRP A 163 -16.49 51.21 -43.64
N LEU A 164 -15.68 51.80 -44.51
CA LEU A 164 -14.41 51.21 -44.94
C LEU A 164 -13.51 50.83 -43.75
N ALA A 165 -13.44 51.69 -42.73
CA ALA A 165 -12.64 51.45 -41.53
C ALA A 165 -13.09 50.18 -40.78
N ASP A 166 -14.41 49.97 -40.64
CA ASP A 166 -14.97 48.78 -39.99
C ASP A 166 -14.64 47.51 -40.79
N ILE A 167 -14.70 47.62 -42.13
CA ILE A 167 -14.40 46.51 -43.04
C ILE A 167 -12.91 46.16 -42.97
N GLN A 168 -12.03 47.16 -43.01
CA GLN A 168 -10.58 46.99 -42.87
C GLN A 168 -10.22 46.33 -41.53
N GLU A 169 -10.84 46.79 -40.43
CA GLU A 169 -10.64 46.20 -39.11
C GLU A 169 -11.17 44.76 -39.05
N ALA A 170 -12.33 44.47 -39.61
CA ALA A 170 -12.91 43.13 -39.66
C ALA A 170 -12.05 42.14 -40.49
N VAL A 171 -11.49 42.57 -41.63
CA VAL A 171 -10.59 41.76 -42.44
C VAL A 171 -9.28 41.50 -41.69
N LYS A 172 -8.69 42.54 -41.09
CA LYS A 172 -7.46 42.42 -40.29
C LYS A 172 -7.65 41.48 -39.09
N THR A 173 -8.73 41.65 -38.34
CA THR A 173 -9.06 40.81 -37.18
C THR A 173 -9.32 39.37 -37.60
N ALA A 174 -10.09 39.12 -38.67
CA ALA A 174 -10.29 37.76 -39.21
C ALA A 174 -8.96 37.10 -39.62
N ASN A 175 -8.05 37.83 -40.26
CA ASN A 175 -6.74 37.31 -40.62
C ASN A 175 -5.91 36.93 -39.40
N GLN A 176 -5.86 37.81 -38.40
CA GLN A 176 -5.17 37.53 -37.13
C GLN A 176 -5.77 36.34 -36.39
N GLU A 177 -7.10 36.26 -36.31
CA GLU A 177 -7.80 35.14 -35.69
C GLU A 177 -7.54 33.83 -36.43
N SER A 178 -7.48 33.86 -37.77
CA SER A 178 -7.14 32.69 -38.59
C SER A 178 -5.71 32.21 -38.33
N GLN A 179 -4.76 33.13 -38.23
CA GLN A 179 -3.38 32.80 -37.86
C GLN A 179 -3.30 32.23 -36.43
N ARG A 180 -4.04 32.81 -35.47
CA ARG A 180 -4.11 32.29 -34.08
C ARG A 180 -4.73 30.90 -34.05
N ALA A 181 -5.81 30.67 -34.79
CA ALA A 181 -6.50 29.39 -34.90
C ALA A 181 -5.57 28.31 -35.48
N LEU A 182 -4.84 28.65 -36.55
CA LEU A 182 -3.85 27.77 -37.14
C LEU A 182 -2.74 27.41 -36.15
N LYS A 183 -2.14 28.41 -35.48
CA LYS A 183 -1.10 28.18 -34.47
C LYS A 183 -1.59 27.33 -33.29
N LEU A 184 -2.83 27.55 -32.83
CA LEU A 184 -3.47 26.72 -31.81
C LEU A 184 -3.66 25.27 -32.31
N GLY A 185 -4.17 25.09 -33.53
CA GLY A 185 -4.33 23.77 -34.12
C GLY A 185 -3.01 23.00 -34.27
N LEU A 186 -1.96 23.69 -34.74
CA LEU A 186 -0.63 23.11 -34.89
C LEU A 186 0.02 22.76 -33.54
N SER A 187 -0.13 23.62 -32.53
CA SER A 187 0.36 23.32 -31.18
C SER A 187 -0.38 22.13 -30.56
N LEU A 188 -1.70 22.01 -30.75
CA LEU A 188 -2.47 20.82 -30.33
C LEU A 188 -2.02 19.55 -31.06
N ALA A 189 -1.75 19.63 -32.37
CA ALA A 189 -1.21 18.53 -33.14
C ALA A 189 0.18 18.11 -32.63
N ALA A 190 1.03 19.09 -32.29
CA ALA A 190 2.32 18.82 -31.67
C ALA A 190 2.20 18.16 -30.30
N VAL A 191 1.20 18.52 -29.46
CA VAL A 191 1.00 17.86 -28.15
C VAL A 191 0.63 16.41 -28.37
N ASN A 192 -0.35 16.15 -29.22
CA ASN A 192 -0.81 14.80 -29.53
C ASN A 192 0.31 13.93 -30.12
N GLN A 193 1.15 14.50 -30.98
CA GLN A 193 2.32 13.81 -31.52
C GLN A 193 3.38 13.54 -30.44
N ALA A 194 3.69 14.50 -29.56
CA ALA A 194 4.65 14.33 -28.48
C ALA A 194 4.19 13.27 -27.45
N VAL A 195 2.88 13.23 -27.16
CA VAL A 195 2.28 12.19 -26.31
C VAL A 195 2.44 10.81 -26.94
N LYS A 196 2.20 10.70 -28.26
CA LYS A 196 2.36 9.45 -29.01
C LYS A 196 3.81 8.96 -29.08
N GLU A 197 4.78 9.87 -29.13
CA GLU A 197 6.22 9.54 -29.12
C GLU A 197 6.74 9.15 -27.73
N ASP A 198 5.92 9.28 -26.69
CA ASP A 198 6.23 9.01 -25.29
C ASP A 198 7.47 9.72 -24.73
N LYS A 199 7.73 10.95 -25.22
CA LYS A 199 8.89 11.75 -24.81
C LYS A 199 8.49 12.86 -23.83
N VAL A 200 8.56 12.57 -22.54
CA VAL A 200 8.20 13.47 -21.42
C VAL A 200 8.69 14.92 -21.59
N LYS A 201 9.98 15.12 -21.94
CA LYS A 201 10.56 16.46 -22.10
C LYS A 201 9.95 17.23 -23.27
N GLN A 202 9.64 16.54 -24.37
CA GLN A 202 9.01 17.14 -25.53
C GLN A 202 7.56 17.49 -25.22
N THR A 203 6.82 16.58 -24.59
CA THR A 203 5.43 16.84 -24.16
C THR A 203 5.35 18.07 -23.26
N LEU A 204 6.25 18.19 -22.27
CA LEU A 204 6.30 19.40 -21.44
C LEU A 204 6.57 20.65 -22.28
N ARG A 205 7.55 20.62 -23.19
CA ARG A 205 7.88 21.77 -24.05
C ARG A 205 6.67 22.23 -24.86
N VAL A 206 5.91 21.29 -25.42
CA VAL A 206 4.73 21.62 -26.22
C VAL A 206 3.57 22.10 -25.33
N LEU A 207 3.35 21.51 -24.15
CA LEU A 207 2.34 21.99 -23.20
C LEU A 207 2.61 23.42 -22.67
N MET A 208 3.87 23.86 -22.70
CA MET A 208 4.27 25.23 -22.33
C MET A 208 4.10 26.25 -23.46
N LEU A 209 3.63 25.84 -24.65
CA LEU A 209 3.41 26.76 -25.75
C LEU A 209 2.31 27.78 -25.41
N PRO A 210 2.56 29.10 -25.60
CA PRO A 210 1.60 30.13 -25.24
C PRO A 210 0.30 30.03 -26.05
N GLU A 211 0.35 29.49 -27.26
CA GLU A 211 -0.80 29.39 -28.17
C GLU A 211 -1.88 28.43 -27.66
N LEU A 212 -1.53 27.47 -26.80
CA LEU A 212 -2.49 26.55 -26.19
C LEU A 212 -3.31 27.20 -25.07
N HIS A 213 -2.85 28.35 -24.54
CA HIS A 213 -3.48 29.05 -23.41
C HIS A 213 -3.82 28.11 -22.25
N LEU A 214 -2.89 27.18 -21.92
CA LEU A 214 -3.08 26.25 -20.82
C LEU A 214 -2.80 26.93 -19.48
N GLN A 215 -3.64 26.65 -18.49
CA GLN A 215 -3.50 27.14 -17.13
C GLN A 215 -2.84 26.08 -16.25
N ASP A 216 -2.07 26.53 -15.26
CA ASP A 216 -1.51 25.70 -14.20
C ASP A 216 -0.51 24.62 -14.66
N VAL A 217 0.24 24.84 -15.74
CA VAL A 217 1.29 23.89 -16.14
C VAL A 217 2.48 23.99 -15.18
N LEU A 218 2.78 22.90 -14.48
CA LEU A 218 3.88 22.77 -13.54
C LEU A 218 5.00 21.92 -14.14
N THR A 219 6.20 22.48 -14.25
CA THR A 219 7.36 21.80 -14.85
C THR A 219 7.77 20.52 -14.11
N CYS A 220 7.56 20.46 -12.80
CA CYS A 220 7.82 19.27 -11.98
C CYS A 220 6.87 18.10 -12.26
N CYS A 221 5.72 18.34 -12.86
CA CYS A 221 4.69 17.34 -13.14
C CYS A 221 4.80 16.72 -14.55
N ALA A 222 5.87 17.01 -15.29
CA ALA A 222 6.06 16.58 -16.68
C ALA A 222 5.78 15.09 -16.92
N ALA A 223 6.35 14.21 -16.08
CA ALA A 223 6.16 12.77 -16.20
C ALA A 223 4.71 12.33 -15.90
N GLN A 224 4.02 13.03 -15.00
CA GLN A 224 2.63 12.73 -14.68
C GLN A 224 1.69 13.19 -15.80
N TYR A 225 1.92 14.38 -16.38
CA TYR A 225 1.17 14.83 -17.57
C TYR A 225 1.31 13.84 -18.72
N GLN A 226 2.54 13.41 -19.02
CA GLN A 226 2.79 12.45 -20.10
C GLN A 226 2.01 11.14 -19.87
N ARG A 227 2.08 10.57 -18.66
CA ARG A 227 1.36 9.33 -18.34
C ARG A 227 -0.15 9.48 -18.48
N GLU A 228 -0.74 10.51 -17.88
CA GLU A 228 -2.20 10.71 -17.91
C GLU A 228 -2.71 11.01 -19.32
N LEU A 229 -1.98 11.81 -20.11
CA LEU A 229 -2.32 12.05 -21.51
C LEU A 229 -2.19 10.77 -22.35
N HIS A 230 -1.13 9.99 -22.16
CA HIS A 230 -0.94 8.71 -22.84
C HIS A 230 -2.08 7.73 -22.51
N CYS A 231 -2.45 7.60 -21.23
CA CYS A 231 -3.58 6.78 -20.79
C CYS A 231 -4.92 7.19 -21.42
N ARG A 232 -5.11 8.46 -21.80
CA ARG A 232 -6.32 8.89 -22.54
C ARG A 232 -6.26 8.58 -24.04
N VAL A 233 -5.08 8.52 -24.64
CA VAL A 233 -4.87 8.28 -26.08
C VAL A 233 -4.80 6.79 -26.42
N GLU A 234 -4.17 5.98 -25.58
CA GLU A 234 -3.93 4.55 -25.79
C GLU A 234 -5.21 3.73 -26.02
N PRO A 235 -6.25 3.78 -25.15
CA PRO A 235 -7.48 3.01 -25.38
C PRO A 235 -8.24 3.46 -26.64
N ARG A 236 -8.18 4.75 -26.97
CA ARG A 236 -8.80 5.32 -28.20
C ARG A 236 -8.07 4.86 -29.46
N SER A 237 -6.78 4.57 -29.36
CA SER A 237 -5.98 4.05 -30.47
C SER A 237 -6.28 2.58 -30.78
N LEU A 238 -6.69 1.81 -29.76
CA LEU A 238 -7.01 0.39 -29.84
C LEU A 238 -8.44 0.12 -30.32
N SER A 239 -9.38 1.04 -30.08
CA SER A 239 -10.79 0.90 -30.48
C SER A 239 -11.03 1.00 -32.00
N GLY A 240 -9.98 1.20 -32.81
CA GLY A 240 -10.04 1.10 -34.27
C GLY A 240 -10.78 2.23 -34.98
N ASP A 241 -11.24 3.25 -34.26
CA ASP A 241 -12.15 4.25 -34.82
C ASP A 241 -11.41 5.37 -35.58
N SER A 242 -11.98 5.72 -36.73
CA SER A 242 -11.52 6.64 -37.78
C SER A 242 -10.29 7.53 -37.45
N ARG A 243 -9.10 7.11 -37.93
CA ARG A 243 -7.88 7.93 -38.05
C ARG A 243 -8.02 8.98 -39.16
N SER A 244 -9.09 9.76 -39.10
CA SER A 244 -9.32 10.84 -40.04
C SER A 244 -8.15 11.83 -39.98
N PRO A 245 -7.69 12.37 -41.13
CA PRO A 245 -6.69 13.43 -41.13
C PRO A 245 -7.28 14.76 -40.65
N TRP A 246 -8.60 14.85 -40.44
CA TRP A 246 -9.27 16.07 -40.02
C TRP A 246 -9.55 16.13 -38.53
N VAL A 247 -9.36 17.33 -37.98
CA VAL A 247 -9.66 17.67 -36.58
C VAL A 247 -10.35 19.02 -36.54
N ARG A 248 -11.37 19.17 -35.71
CA ARG A 248 -11.94 20.47 -35.35
C ARG A 248 -11.31 21.01 -34.06
N VAL A 249 -11.02 22.29 -34.04
CA VAL A 249 -10.47 23.04 -32.91
C VAL A 249 -11.49 24.08 -32.49
N ARG A 250 -11.78 24.16 -31.19
CA ARG A 250 -12.71 25.15 -30.63
C ARG A 250 -11.95 26.40 -30.20
N LEU A 251 -12.34 27.56 -30.71
CA LEU A 251 -11.84 28.86 -30.29
C LEU A 251 -12.60 29.41 -29.07
N GLU A 252 -12.09 30.51 -28.51
CA GLU A 252 -12.68 31.20 -27.35
C GLU A 252 -14.10 31.73 -27.63
N ASP A 253 -14.36 32.19 -28.86
CA ASP A 253 -15.66 32.66 -29.33
C ASP A 253 -16.64 31.50 -29.66
N ARG A 254 -16.27 30.27 -29.31
CA ARG A 254 -16.99 29.01 -29.60
C ARG A 254 -17.11 28.67 -31.09
N SER A 255 -16.41 29.38 -31.97
CA SER A 255 -16.31 29.00 -33.38
C SER A 255 -15.43 27.76 -33.56
N TRP A 256 -15.70 27.03 -34.64
CA TRP A 256 -14.94 25.84 -35.02
C TRP A 256 -13.97 26.19 -36.14
N TYR A 257 -12.75 25.69 -36.01
CA TYR A 257 -11.71 25.76 -37.03
C TYR A 257 -11.26 24.34 -37.39
N TYR A 258 -11.22 24.01 -38.67
CA TYR A 258 -10.92 22.66 -39.14
C TYR A 258 -9.49 22.57 -39.63
N LEU A 259 -8.68 21.69 -39.04
CA LEU A 259 -7.27 21.49 -39.39
C LEU A 259 -7.07 20.13 -40.07
N HIS A 260 -6.31 20.13 -41.17
CA HIS A 260 -5.83 18.91 -41.80
C HIS A 260 -4.44 18.53 -41.27
N LEU A 261 -4.36 17.42 -40.54
CA LEU A 261 -3.15 17.00 -39.82
C LEU A 261 -1.93 16.69 -40.71
N THR A 262 -2.11 16.28 -41.96
CA THR A 262 -0.97 15.98 -42.86
C THR A 262 -0.54 17.16 -43.73
N ARG A 263 -1.47 18.08 -44.02
CA ARG A 263 -1.18 19.27 -44.84
C ARG A 263 -0.80 20.46 -43.96
N LEU A 264 -1.19 20.42 -42.69
CA LEU A 264 -1.01 21.50 -41.72
C LEU A 264 -1.68 22.81 -42.16
N GLU A 265 -2.74 22.67 -42.94
CA GLU A 265 -3.60 23.75 -43.42
C GLU A 265 -4.94 23.70 -42.66
N GLY A 266 -5.56 24.86 -42.44
CA GLY A 266 -6.86 24.92 -41.79
C GLY A 266 -7.84 25.88 -42.45
N VAL A 267 -9.12 25.58 -42.26
CA VAL A 267 -10.26 26.20 -42.95
C VAL A 267 -11.38 26.47 -41.95
N TRP A 268 -12.14 27.53 -42.18
CA TRP A 268 -13.29 27.92 -41.35
C TRP A 268 -14.59 27.19 -41.72
N GLU A 269 -14.69 26.70 -42.95
CA GLU A 269 -15.81 25.88 -43.40
C GLU A 269 -15.58 24.40 -43.09
N GLN A 270 -16.66 23.70 -42.78
CA GLN A 270 -16.61 22.26 -42.60
C GLN A 270 -16.31 21.59 -43.95
N PRO A 271 -15.20 20.83 -44.08
CA PRO A 271 -14.87 20.15 -45.33
C PRO A 271 -15.92 19.07 -45.68
N ALA A 272 -16.15 18.86 -46.98
CA ALA A 272 -17.03 17.80 -47.45
C ALA A 272 -16.52 16.41 -46.97
N GLY A 273 -17.40 15.63 -46.34
CA GLY A 273 -17.04 14.32 -45.80
C GLY A 273 -16.24 14.33 -44.49
N PHE A 274 -16.23 15.46 -43.77
CA PHE A 274 -15.53 15.59 -42.48
C PHE A 274 -15.92 14.47 -41.49
N ARG A 275 -14.88 13.82 -40.93
CA ARG A 275 -14.96 12.91 -39.79
C ARG A 275 -13.94 13.36 -38.75
N GLN A 276 -14.34 13.49 -37.50
CA GLN A 276 -13.42 13.87 -36.41
C GLN A 276 -12.48 12.70 -36.09
N ASN A 277 -11.18 12.99 -35.98
CA ASN A 277 -10.24 12.04 -35.41
C ASN A 277 -10.55 11.83 -33.91
N GLN A 278 -11.06 10.65 -33.55
CA GLN A 278 -11.43 10.35 -32.16
C GLN A 278 -10.24 10.15 -31.23
N VAL A 279 -9.06 9.82 -31.79
CA VAL A 279 -7.82 9.64 -31.02
C VAL A 279 -7.25 11.00 -30.59
N PHE A 280 -7.55 12.06 -31.34
CA PHE A 280 -7.04 13.40 -31.08
C PHE A 280 -7.61 13.98 -29.78
N LEU A 281 -6.72 14.49 -28.93
CA LEU A 281 -7.07 15.23 -27.72
C LEU A 281 -7.29 16.70 -28.04
N ASP A 282 -8.50 17.18 -27.73
CA ASP A 282 -8.83 18.60 -27.83
C ASP A 282 -8.22 19.39 -26.65
N ARG A 283 -8.10 20.72 -26.80
CA ARG A 283 -7.55 21.62 -25.77
C ARG A 283 -8.16 21.40 -24.39
N GLU A 284 -9.48 21.23 -24.30
CA GLU A 284 -10.19 21.05 -23.04
C GLU A 284 -9.81 19.76 -22.32
N GLN A 285 -9.65 18.67 -23.07
CA GLN A 285 -9.23 17.39 -22.52
C GLN A 285 -7.80 17.48 -21.99
N ILE A 286 -6.92 18.21 -22.69
CA ILE A 286 -5.55 18.47 -22.24
C ILE A 286 -5.57 19.36 -20.98
N GLN A 287 -6.36 20.44 -20.96
CA GLN A 287 -6.50 21.33 -19.81
C GLN A 287 -7.06 20.62 -18.57
N GLU A 288 -8.02 19.73 -18.75
CA GLU A 288 -8.57 18.91 -17.67
C GLU A 288 -7.46 18.05 -17.04
N VAL A 289 -6.65 17.36 -17.86
CA VAL A 289 -5.53 16.54 -17.36
C VAL A 289 -4.47 17.40 -16.67
N VAL A 290 -4.10 18.55 -17.24
CA VAL A 290 -3.13 19.46 -16.63
C VAL A 290 -3.66 19.96 -15.28
N SER A 291 -4.90 20.45 -15.23
CA SER A 291 -5.50 20.96 -13.99
C SER A 291 -5.63 19.87 -12.93
N SER A 292 -6.03 18.65 -13.29
CA SER A 292 -6.18 17.54 -12.34
C SER A 292 -4.84 17.11 -11.76
N VAL A 293 -3.81 16.97 -12.60
CA VAL A 293 -2.46 16.60 -12.18
C VAL A 293 -1.86 17.72 -11.32
N SER A 294 -1.94 18.97 -11.75
CA SER A 294 -1.44 20.12 -10.99
C SER A 294 -2.13 20.28 -9.64
N ALA A 295 -3.46 20.12 -9.59
CA ALA A 295 -4.22 20.14 -8.35
C ALA A 295 -3.85 18.97 -7.44
N SER A 296 -3.61 17.78 -7.99
CA SER A 296 -3.14 16.62 -7.22
C SER A 296 -1.76 16.87 -6.61
N PHE A 297 -0.83 17.46 -7.37
CA PHE A 297 0.50 17.80 -6.90
C PHE A 297 0.46 18.87 -5.82
N ARG A 298 -0.29 19.96 -6.03
CA ARG A 298 -0.48 21.02 -5.03
C ARG A 298 -1.08 20.47 -3.75
N ARG A 299 -2.12 19.63 -3.83
CA ARG A 299 -2.70 18.94 -2.66
C ARG A 299 -1.63 18.11 -1.96
N GLY A 300 -0.86 17.30 -2.68
CA GLY A 300 0.22 16.49 -2.11
C GLY A 300 1.29 17.34 -1.40
N ALA A 301 1.67 18.47 -1.98
CA ALA A 301 2.60 19.42 -1.38
C ALA A 301 2.03 20.05 -0.09
N LEU A 302 0.75 20.45 -0.10
CA LEU A 302 0.04 20.95 1.07
C LEU A 302 -0.05 19.89 2.18
N TRP A 303 -0.38 18.64 1.83
CA TRP A 303 -0.42 17.52 2.77
C TRP A 303 0.93 17.32 3.47
N LYS A 304 2.03 17.29 2.70
CA LYS A 304 3.39 17.21 3.24
C LYS A 304 3.71 18.37 4.18
N GLY A 305 3.34 19.60 3.82
CA GLY A 305 3.51 20.76 4.69
C GLY A 305 2.67 20.69 5.98
N SER A 306 1.51 20.06 5.93
CA SER A 306 0.58 19.93 7.07
C SER A 306 0.82 18.71 7.96
N GLU A 307 1.77 17.84 7.62
CA GLU A 307 1.99 16.56 8.31
C GLU A 307 2.29 16.74 9.82
N GLU A 308 3.08 17.76 10.17
CA GLU A 308 3.33 18.10 11.57
C GLU A 308 2.07 18.56 12.33
N LEU A 309 1.20 19.34 11.68
CA LEU A 309 -0.03 19.81 12.30
C LEU A 309 -1.00 18.64 12.51
N ILE A 310 -1.09 17.73 11.54
CA ILE A 310 -1.93 16.54 11.61
C ILE A 310 -1.45 15.63 12.75
N THR A 311 -0.14 15.37 12.85
CA THR A 311 0.42 14.53 13.94
C THR A 311 0.19 15.16 15.31
N ARG A 312 0.37 16.47 15.46
CA ARG A 312 0.04 17.20 16.70
C ARG A 312 -1.45 17.10 17.03
N LEU A 313 -2.34 17.32 16.06
CA LEU A 313 -3.78 17.19 16.25
C LEU A 313 -4.17 15.77 16.67
N GLN A 314 -3.63 14.74 15.99
CA GLN A 314 -3.85 13.33 16.34
C GLN A 314 -3.40 13.03 17.77
N ALA A 315 -2.24 13.55 18.20
CA ALA A 315 -1.76 13.40 19.57
C ALA A 315 -2.70 14.08 20.58
N LEU A 316 -3.18 15.29 20.29
CA LEU A 316 -4.15 16.01 21.13
C LEU A 316 -5.49 15.26 21.23
N CYS A 317 -6.02 14.77 20.12
CA CYS A 317 -7.25 13.97 20.09
C CYS A 317 -7.10 12.66 20.89
N ARG A 318 -6.00 11.92 20.68
CA ARG A 318 -5.70 10.69 21.46
C ARG A 318 -5.59 11.01 22.95
N GLY A 319 -4.92 12.11 23.31
CA GLY A 319 -4.79 12.56 24.70
C GLY A 319 -6.12 13.01 25.32
N PHE A 320 -7.01 13.64 24.56
CA PHE A 320 -8.36 14.01 25.01
C PHE A 320 -9.22 12.76 25.27
N LEU A 321 -9.27 11.84 24.32
CA LEU A 321 -10.05 10.60 24.43
C LEU A 321 -9.60 9.75 25.64
N LEU A 322 -8.28 9.64 25.85
CA LEU A 322 -7.74 8.92 27.02
C LEU A 322 -8.14 9.59 28.34
N ARG A 323 -8.06 10.92 28.43
CA ARG A 323 -8.48 11.67 29.62
C ARG A 323 -9.97 11.50 29.90
N GLN A 324 -10.81 11.49 28.87
CA GLN A 324 -12.24 11.24 29.00
C GLN A 324 -12.53 9.85 29.58
N GLN A 325 -11.86 8.81 29.06
CA GLN A 325 -12.00 7.44 29.57
C GLN A 325 -11.55 7.34 31.05
N MET A 326 -10.42 7.95 31.39
CA MET A 326 -9.91 7.95 32.76
C MET A 326 -10.85 8.69 33.74
N GLN A 327 -11.42 9.82 33.32
CA GLN A 327 -12.41 10.53 34.11
C GLN A 327 -13.67 9.69 34.34
N ALA A 328 -14.18 9.01 33.31
CA ALA A 328 -15.32 8.11 33.43
C ALA A 328 -15.04 6.98 34.44
N ARG A 329 -13.86 6.35 34.35
CA ARG A 329 -13.43 5.30 35.30
C ARG A 329 -13.30 5.84 36.72
N ARG A 330 -12.75 7.04 36.90
CA ARG A 330 -12.61 7.68 38.21
C ARG A 330 -13.97 7.99 38.84
N ARG A 331 -14.94 8.48 38.06
CA ARG A 331 -16.33 8.70 38.53
C ARG A 331 -17.00 7.38 38.93
N TYR A 332 -16.83 6.33 38.13
CA TYR A 332 -17.35 5.00 38.45
C TYR A 332 -16.79 4.46 39.77
N LEU A 333 -15.47 4.55 39.97
CA LEU A 333 -14.84 4.14 41.22
C LEU A 333 -15.31 5.01 42.40
N GLY A 334 -15.38 6.33 42.23
CA GLY A 334 -15.87 7.27 43.22
C GLY A 334 -17.26 6.91 43.73
N ASN A 335 -18.21 6.69 42.83
CA ASN A 335 -19.60 6.35 43.17
C ASN A 335 -19.72 4.99 43.88
N ASN A 336 -18.85 4.03 43.57
CA ASN A 336 -18.86 2.69 44.15
C ASN A 336 -17.95 2.54 45.40
N THR A 337 -17.25 3.59 45.83
CA THR A 337 -16.41 3.51 47.05
C THR A 337 -17.22 3.21 48.30
N ALA A 338 -18.41 3.82 48.44
CA ALA A 338 -19.27 3.60 49.60
C ALA A 338 -19.71 2.14 49.73
N SER A 339 -20.07 1.47 48.62
CA SER A 339 -20.48 0.06 48.66
C SER A 339 -19.32 -0.88 48.97
N VAL A 340 -18.13 -0.64 48.39
CA VAL A 340 -16.93 -1.45 48.65
C VAL A 340 -16.48 -1.32 50.12
N VAL A 341 -16.44 -0.10 50.66
CA VAL A 341 -16.05 0.15 52.05
C VAL A 341 -17.03 -0.49 53.04
N ILE A 342 -18.34 -0.37 52.79
CA ILE A 342 -19.38 -0.99 53.64
C ILE A 342 -19.22 -2.53 53.65
N ILE A 343 -19.00 -3.17 52.49
CA ILE A 343 -18.82 -4.62 52.40
C ILE A 343 -17.56 -5.09 53.15
N GLN A 344 -16.45 -4.35 53.02
CA GLN A 344 -15.20 -4.66 53.72
C GLN A 344 -15.35 -4.56 55.24
N ILE A 345 -15.99 -3.50 55.75
CA ILE A 345 -16.25 -3.33 57.18
C ILE A 345 -17.17 -4.43 57.71
N GLN A 346 -18.24 -4.76 56.99
CA GLN A 346 -19.15 -5.85 57.37
C GLN A 346 -18.45 -7.21 57.44
N ALA A 347 -17.57 -7.52 56.48
CA ALA A 347 -16.80 -8.75 56.47
C ALA A 347 -15.83 -8.83 57.67
N MET A 348 -15.16 -7.72 58.01
CA MET A 348 -14.25 -7.65 59.14
C MET A 348 -14.97 -7.87 60.48
N LEU A 349 -16.15 -7.28 60.65
CA LEU A 349 -16.99 -7.47 61.84
C LEU A 349 -17.49 -8.91 61.98
N ARG A 350 -17.92 -9.54 60.88
CA ARG A 350 -18.32 -10.96 60.85
C ARG A 350 -17.17 -11.88 61.28
N MET A 351 -15.97 -11.63 60.75
CA MET A 351 -14.76 -12.40 61.08
C MET A 351 -14.34 -12.24 62.54
N TRP A 352 -14.40 -11.01 63.08
CA TRP A 352 -14.07 -10.75 64.48
C TRP A 352 -15.03 -11.47 65.44
N SER A 353 -16.34 -11.41 65.16
CA SER A 353 -17.36 -12.12 65.95
C SER A 353 -17.14 -13.64 65.95
N ALA A 354 -16.86 -14.23 64.78
CA ALA A 354 -16.57 -15.66 64.66
C ALA A 354 -15.32 -16.06 65.46
N ARG A 355 -14.23 -15.29 65.37
CA ARG A 355 -12.99 -15.53 66.12
C ARG A 355 -13.19 -15.44 67.62
N ARG A 356 -13.99 -14.49 68.10
CA ARG A 356 -14.31 -14.33 69.53
C ARG A 356 -15.03 -15.56 70.08
N LYS A 357 -16.06 -16.07 69.38
CA LYS A 357 -16.80 -17.28 69.75
C LYS A 357 -15.90 -18.52 69.82
N TYR A 358 -15.04 -18.71 68.81
CA TYR A 358 -14.11 -19.84 68.77
C TYR A 358 -13.11 -19.81 69.94
N ARG A 359 -12.51 -18.65 70.23
CA ARG A 359 -11.58 -18.50 71.35
C ARG A 359 -12.24 -18.75 72.70
N ALA A 360 -13.47 -18.29 72.90
CA ALA A 360 -14.23 -18.57 74.12
C ALA A 360 -14.44 -20.08 74.32
N ARG A 361 -14.83 -20.80 73.25
CA ARG A 361 -14.99 -22.27 73.29
C ARG A 361 -13.67 -22.98 73.59
N LEU A 362 -12.56 -22.54 72.98
CA LEU A 362 -11.24 -23.10 73.25
C LEU A 362 -10.81 -22.86 74.71
N SER A 363 -11.06 -21.67 75.26
CA SER A 363 -10.77 -21.38 76.66
C SER A 363 -11.58 -22.22 77.64
N PHE A 364 -12.85 -22.53 77.31
CA PHE A 364 -13.67 -23.43 78.10
C PHE A 364 -13.07 -24.84 78.15
N PHE A 365 -12.70 -25.39 76.98
CA PHE A 365 -12.06 -26.71 76.93
C PHE A 365 -10.72 -26.74 77.66
N ARG A 366 -9.89 -25.69 77.52
CA ARG A 366 -8.60 -25.59 78.22
C ARG A 366 -8.75 -25.56 79.74
N ARG A 367 -9.76 -24.86 80.26
CA ARG A 367 -10.05 -24.86 81.71
C ARG A 367 -10.52 -26.22 82.21
N GLN A 368 -11.28 -26.94 81.37
CA GLN A 368 -11.91 -28.20 81.75
C GLN A 368 -11.10 -29.46 81.39
N VAL A 369 -9.83 -29.32 80.98
CA VAL A 369 -8.94 -30.45 80.61
C VAL A 369 -8.88 -31.50 81.73
N GLY A 370 -8.80 -31.07 82.99
CA GLY A 370 -8.75 -31.99 84.12
C GLY A 370 -9.98 -32.90 84.22
N ALA A 371 -11.19 -32.38 83.95
CA ALA A 371 -12.39 -33.20 83.95
C ALA A 371 -12.45 -34.11 82.72
N VAL A 372 -12.01 -33.63 81.55
CA VAL A 372 -11.92 -34.46 80.33
C VAL A 372 -10.99 -35.65 80.55
N VAL A 373 -9.83 -35.43 81.16
CA VAL A 373 -8.87 -36.51 81.48
C VAL A 373 -9.47 -37.48 82.50
N LYS A 374 -10.18 -36.99 83.53
CA LYS A 374 -10.88 -37.86 84.50
C LYS A 374 -11.94 -38.75 83.82
N ILE A 375 -12.76 -38.18 82.92
CA ILE A 375 -13.78 -38.93 82.17
C ILE A 375 -13.12 -39.96 81.26
N GLN A 376 -12.07 -39.57 80.52
CA GLN A 376 -11.32 -40.48 79.65
C GLN A 376 -10.66 -41.62 80.43
N ALA A 377 -10.06 -41.31 81.59
CA ALA A 377 -9.44 -42.31 82.46
C ALA A 377 -10.48 -43.29 83.05
N PHE A 378 -11.63 -42.78 83.51
CA PHE A 378 -12.74 -43.62 83.98
C PHE A 378 -13.23 -44.57 82.89
N PHE A 379 -13.42 -44.08 81.66
CA PHE A 379 -13.85 -44.90 80.53
C PHE A 379 -12.82 -45.98 80.18
N ARG A 380 -11.53 -45.61 80.12
CA ARG A 380 -10.42 -46.57 79.89
C ARG A 380 -10.37 -47.65 80.96
N ALA A 381 -10.51 -47.27 82.24
CA ALA A 381 -10.53 -48.21 83.35
C ALA A 381 -11.74 -49.15 83.32
N SER A 382 -12.94 -48.61 83.03
CA SER A 382 -14.17 -49.41 82.90
C SER A 382 -14.05 -50.48 81.80
N ARG A 383 -13.49 -50.10 80.64
CA ARG A 383 -13.21 -51.03 79.54
C ARG A 383 -12.24 -52.15 79.96
N ALA A 384 -11.13 -51.79 80.61
CA ALA A 384 -10.15 -52.78 81.07
C ALA A 384 -10.73 -53.77 82.10
N ARG A 385 -11.58 -53.31 83.02
CA ARG A 385 -12.30 -54.17 83.97
C ARG A 385 -13.27 -55.11 83.25
N GLY A 386 -13.97 -54.63 82.22
CA GLY A 386 -14.83 -55.47 81.38
C GLY A 386 -14.04 -56.61 80.71
N GLU A 387 -12.87 -56.29 80.15
CA GLU A 387 -11.98 -57.29 79.54
C GLU A 387 -11.45 -58.32 80.56
N TYR A 388 -11.04 -57.90 81.76
CA TYR A 388 -10.61 -58.82 82.82
C TYR A 388 -11.76 -59.71 83.33
N ARG A 389 -12.96 -59.15 83.50
CA ARG A 389 -14.14 -59.92 83.92
C ARG A 389 -14.49 -60.99 82.88
N MET A 390 -14.33 -60.70 81.59
CA MET A 390 -14.49 -61.71 80.53
C MET A 390 -13.46 -62.83 80.64
N LEU A 391 -12.21 -62.54 81.01
CA LEU A 391 -11.18 -63.58 81.19
C LEU A 391 -11.54 -64.57 82.31
N VAL A 392 -11.97 -64.06 83.47
CA VAL A 392 -12.16 -64.88 84.67
C VAL A 392 -13.50 -65.63 84.69
N HIS A 393 -14.56 -65.05 84.13
CA HIS A 393 -15.92 -65.58 84.31
C HIS A 393 -16.56 -66.15 83.04
N SER A 394 -15.94 -66.00 81.87
CA SER A 394 -16.48 -66.59 80.63
C SER A 394 -15.88 -67.97 80.38
N ALA A 395 -16.71 -68.93 79.95
CA ALA A 395 -16.25 -70.27 79.59
C ALA A 395 -15.40 -70.27 78.31
N THR A 396 -15.46 -69.21 77.50
CA THR A 396 -14.74 -69.09 76.21
C THR A 396 -14.25 -67.64 75.99
N PRO A 397 -13.18 -67.20 76.67
CA PRO A 397 -12.64 -65.85 76.46
C PRO A 397 -11.95 -65.73 75.09
N PRO A 398 -12.15 -64.61 74.35
CA PRO A 398 -11.47 -64.40 73.06
C PRO A 398 -9.96 -64.27 73.24
N LEU A 399 -9.20 -64.82 72.28
CA LEU A 399 -7.74 -64.94 72.30
C LEU A 399 -7.00 -63.60 72.53
N SER A 400 -7.60 -62.49 72.11
CA SER A 400 -7.08 -61.13 72.33
C SER A 400 -7.09 -60.71 73.80
N VAL A 401 -8.10 -61.14 74.55
CA VAL A 401 -8.24 -60.89 76.00
C VAL A 401 -7.31 -61.84 76.78
N VAL A 402 -7.24 -63.11 76.38
CA VAL A 402 -6.32 -64.09 76.99
C VAL A 402 -4.87 -63.65 76.85
N ARG A 403 -4.44 -63.25 75.64
CA ARG A 403 -3.09 -62.72 75.40
C ARG A 403 -2.77 -61.53 76.29
N LYS A 404 -3.75 -60.66 76.55
CA LYS A 404 -3.55 -59.43 77.33
C LYS A 404 -3.30 -59.71 78.81
N PHE A 405 -3.82 -60.82 79.33
CA PHE A 405 -3.73 -61.19 80.74
C PHE A 405 -2.99 -62.52 80.98
N LEU A 406 -2.29 -63.05 79.96
CA LEU A 406 -1.57 -64.33 79.99
C LEU A 406 -0.56 -64.42 81.16
N HIS A 407 0.08 -63.30 81.48
CA HIS A 407 1.05 -63.18 82.57
C HIS A 407 0.45 -63.36 83.99
N LEU A 408 -0.87 -63.49 84.12
CA LEU A 408 -1.57 -63.66 85.39
C LEU A 408 -2.07 -65.09 85.61
N LEU A 409 -1.80 -66.01 84.68
CA LEU A 409 -2.14 -67.42 84.79
C LEU A 409 -0.85 -68.18 85.14
N ASP A 410 -0.74 -68.70 86.36
CA ASP A 410 0.46 -69.40 86.86
C ASP A 410 0.68 -70.74 86.11
N LEU A 411 1.95 -71.02 85.76
CA LEU A 411 2.41 -72.23 85.06
C LEU A 411 2.37 -73.44 86.00
N GLY A 412 1.81 -74.57 85.55
CA GLY A 412 1.79 -75.81 86.32
C GLY A 412 3.06 -76.65 86.15
N ASP A 413 3.36 -77.56 87.10
CA ASP A 413 4.49 -78.51 87.00
C ASP A 413 4.45 -79.38 85.73
N GLY A 414 3.27 -79.55 85.13
CA GLY A 414 3.10 -80.18 83.81
C GLY A 414 3.71 -79.38 82.67
N ASP A 415 3.51 -78.06 82.66
CA ASP A 415 4.03 -77.16 81.60
C ASP A 415 5.56 -77.12 81.61
N ILE A 416 6.18 -77.16 82.80
CA ILE A 416 7.65 -77.23 82.95
C ILE A 416 8.19 -78.54 82.35
N ARG A 417 7.47 -79.65 82.54
CA ARG A 417 7.88 -80.95 82.02
C ARG A 417 7.72 -81.02 80.50
N GLU A 418 6.64 -80.47 79.98
CA GLU A 418 6.43 -80.32 78.53
C GLU A 418 7.47 -79.38 77.91
N GLU A 419 7.84 -78.29 78.57
CA GLU A 419 8.87 -77.37 78.09
C GLU A 419 10.27 -78.04 78.08
N ALA A 420 10.58 -78.87 79.09
CA ALA A 420 11.80 -79.67 79.11
C ALA A 420 11.84 -80.71 77.97
N GLU A 421 10.71 -81.38 77.68
CA GLU A 421 10.60 -82.29 76.54
C GLU A 421 10.73 -81.54 75.20
N LEU A 422 10.09 -80.37 75.06
CA LEU A 422 10.20 -79.50 73.88
C LEU A 422 11.64 -79.04 73.65
N LEU A 423 12.38 -78.70 74.70
CA LEU A 423 13.80 -78.35 74.58
C LEU A 423 14.64 -79.54 74.11
N ARG A 424 14.36 -80.74 74.62
CA ARG A 424 15.08 -81.97 74.22
C ARG A 424 14.82 -82.32 72.75
N LEU A 425 13.55 -82.27 72.34
CA LEU A 425 13.13 -82.41 70.95
C LEU A 425 13.74 -81.33 70.05
N ARG A 426 13.75 -80.07 70.49
CA ARG A 426 14.37 -78.97 69.74
C ARG A 426 15.87 -79.22 69.54
N GLU A 427 16.56 -79.73 70.56
CA GLU A 427 17.97 -80.04 70.47
C GLU A 427 18.25 -81.19 69.47
N GLU A 428 17.38 -82.20 69.46
CA GLU A 428 17.43 -83.30 68.49
C GLU A 428 17.13 -82.82 67.06
N VAL A 429 16.12 -81.97 66.87
CA VAL A 429 15.81 -81.33 65.59
C VAL A 429 16.99 -80.48 65.12
N VAL A 430 17.63 -79.70 65.99
CA VAL A 430 18.81 -78.89 65.62
C VAL A 430 19.99 -79.78 65.23
N ARG A 431 20.22 -80.89 65.93
CA ARG A 431 21.23 -81.89 65.55
C ARG A 431 20.92 -82.47 64.16
N SER A 432 19.66 -82.83 63.92
CA SER A 432 19.19 -83.38 62.65
C SER A 432 19.31 -82.35 61.51
N ILE A 433 18.97 -81.08 61.75
CA ILE A 433 19.17 -79.97 60.78
C ILE A 433 20.65 -79.79 60.46
N ARG A 434 21.55 -79.86 61.45
CA ARG A 434 22.99 -79.77 61.20
C ARG A 434 23.48 -80.94 60.34
N SER A 435 23.02 -82.15 60.64
CA SER A 435 23.32 -83.33 59.83
C SER A 435 22.77 -83.18 58.41
N ASN A 436 21.53 -82.73 58.23
CA ASN A 436 20.93 -82.48 56.92
C ASN A 436 21.67 -81.37 56.16
N ARG A 437 22.09 -80.29 56.80
CA ARG A 437 22.90 -79.25 56.13
C ARG A 437 24.26 -79.76 55.68
N GLN A 438 24.88 -80.65 56.48
CA GLN A 438 26.11 -81.31 56.08
C GLN A 438 25.86 -82.19 54.85
N LEU A 439 24.79 -82.99 54.87
CA LEU A 439 24.38 -83.83 53.74
C LEU A 439 23.98 -83.00 52.50
N GLU A 440 23.35 -81.84 52.66
CA GLU A 440 23.04 -80.89 51.57
C GLU A 440 24.32 -80.29 50.98
N ALA A 441 25.30 -79.93 51.82
CA ALA A 441 26.59 -79.45 51.34
C ALA A 441 27.34 -80.55 50.59
N ASP A 442 27.30 -81.80 51.10
CA ASP A 442 27.90 -82.95 50.45
C ASP A 442 27.18 -83.30 49.12
N LEU A 443 25.85 -83.19 49.08
CA LEU A 443 25.05 -83.31 47.85
C LEU A 443 25.37 -82.18 46.86
N HIS A 444 25.50 -80.93 47.30
CA HIS A 444 25.92 -79.82 46.43
C HIS A 444 27.33 -80.03 45.86
N LEU A 445 28.24 -80.59 46.65
CA LEU A 445 29.57 -80.94 46.20
C LEU A 445 29.53 -82.14 45.24
N MET A 446 28.66 -83.12 45.50
CA MET A 446 28.36 -84.21 44.56
C MET A 446 27.72 -83.68 43.27
N ASP A 447 26.81 -82.70 43.30
CA ASP A 447 26.19 -82.08 42.13
C ASP A 447 27.18 -81.23 41.34
N LEU A 448 28.12 -80.54 42.03
CA LEU A 448 29.24 -79.89 41.36
C LEU A 448 30.13 -80.94 40.70
N LYS A 449 30.42 -82.07 41.36
CA LYS A 449 31.19 -83.18 40.79
C LYS A 449 30.44 -83.88 39.64
N ILE A 450 29.14 -84.12 39.75
CA ILE A 450 28.28 -84.69 38.70
C ILE A 450 28.18 -83.68 37.55
N GLY A 451 27.99 -82.40 37.83
CA GLY A 451 27.97 -81.33 36.83
C GLY A 451 29.30 -81.22 36.09
N LEU A 452 30.43 -81.33 36.80
CA LEU A 452 31.76 -81.40 36.20
C LEU A 452 32.02 -82.71 35.48
N LEU A 453 31.51 -83.86 35.95
CA LEU A 453 31.64 -85.18 35.30
C LEU A 453 30.75 -85.29 34.07
N VAL A 454 29.52 -84.76 34.10
CA VAL A 454 28.60 -84.66 32.97
C VAL A 454 29.14 -83.66 31.97
N ARG A 455 29.73 -82.54 32.41
CA ARG A 455 30.43 -81.61 31.50
C ARG A 455 31.70 -82.23 30.95
N ASN A 456 32.50 -82.97 31.74
CA ASN A 456 33.68 -83.70 31.26
C ASN A 456 33.31 -84.87 30.35
N ARG A 457 32.16 -85.51 30.56
CA ARG A 457 31.60 -86.53 29.68
C ARG A 457 31.04 -85.90 28.42
N ALA A 458 30.34 -84.77 28.50
CA ALA A 458 29.88 -84.02 27.34
C ALA A 458 31.06 -83.50 26.51
N THR A 459 32.10 -82.96 27.15
CA THR A 459 33.33 -82.54 26.46
C THR A 459 34.16 -83.72 25.98
N LEU A 460 34.24 -84.85 26.70
CA LEU A 460 34.87 -86.09 26.18
C LEU A 460 34.05 -86.71 25.05
N GLN A 461 32.73 -86.60 25.05
CA GLN A 461 31.85 -87.14 24.01
C GLN A 461 31.82 -86.22 22.77
N GLU A 462 31.96 -84.90 22.96
CA GLU A 462 32.28 -83.92 21.92
C GLU A 462 33.71 -84.13 21.39
N VAL A 463 34.71 -84.40 22.23
CA VAL A 463 36.10 -84.69 21.82
C VAL A 463 36.21 -86.08 21.18
N VAL A 464 35.47 -87.10 21.62
CA VAL A 464 35.43 -88.45 21.01
C VAL A 464 34.62 -88.44 19.71
N SER A 465 33.55 -87.64 19.61
CA SER A 465 32.87 -87.42 18.32
C SER A 465 33.73 -86.59 17.36
N HIS A 466 34.57 -85.69 17.86
CA HIS A 466 35.53 -84.93 17.06
C HIS A 466 36.79 -85.75 16.70
N CYS A 467 37.25 -86.69 17.54
CA CYS A 467 38.30 -87.67 17.22
C CYS A 467 37.82 -88.72 16.20
N LYS A 468 36.52 -89.04 16.15
CA LYS A 468 35.92 -89.84 15.07
C LYS A 468 35.72 -89.04 13.76
N LYS A 469 35.96 -87.72 13.76
CA LYS A 469 35.84 -86.84 12.59
C LYS A 469 37.11 -86.04 12.26
N LEU A 470 38.26 -86.42 12.80
CA LEU A 470 39.56 -85.84 12.45
C LEU A 470 40.42 -86.84 11.66
N THR A 471 40.04 -87.00 10.40
CA THR A 471 41.01 -87.16 9.31
C THR A 471 41.87 -85.90 9.21
N ARG A 472 43.18 -86.09 9.35
CA ARG A 472 44.32 -85.23 8.97
C ARG A 472 43.98 -83.96 8.16
N LYS A 473 43.45 -82.92 8.82
CA LYS A 473 43.52 -81.47 8.50
C LYS A 473 42.71 -80.70 9.56
N ASN A 474 43.14 -79.48 9.88
CA ASN A 474 42.46 -78.48 10.72
C ASN A 474 42.92 -78.36 12.18
N LYS A 475 44.24 -78.26 12.39
CA LYS A 475 44.83 -77.58 13.57
C LYS A 475 44.44 -76.08 13.65
N GLU A 476 43.87 -75.54 12.59
CA GLU A 476 43.40 -74.15 12.50
C GLU A 476 41.93 -73.93 12.93
N GLN A 477 41.12 -74.98 13.09
CA GLN A 477 39.73 -74.84 13.60
C GLN A 477 39.64 -74.86 15.13
N LEU A 478 40.74 -75.16 15.83
CA LEU A 478 40.79 -75.19 17.29
C LEU A 478 40.79 -73.77 17.92
N SER A 479 41.17 -72.75 17.13
CA SER A 479 41.19 -71.35 17.58
C SER A 479 39.79 -70.73 17.68
N ASP A 480 38.85 -71.14 16.82
CA ASP A 480 37.50 -70.55 16.75
C ASP A 480 36.52 -71.10 17.81
N MET A 481 36.83 -72.26 18.41
CA MET A 481 35.94 -72.87 19.42
C MET A 481 36.17 -72.37 20.85
N MET A 482 37.24 -71.62 21.11
CA MET A 482 37.49 -71.01 22.42
C MET A 482 36.72 -69.70 22.65
N ASP A 483 35.99 -69.19 21.65
CA ASP A 483 35.24 -67.92 21.74
C ASP A 483 33.78 -68.05 22.25
N VAL A 484 33.39 -69.23 22.75
CA VAL A 484 32.00 -69.51 23.22
C VAL A 484 31.71 -68.93 24.62
N GLU A 485 32.71 -68.36 25.31
CA GLU A 485 32.52 -67.76 26.66
C GLU A 485 31.87 -66.36 26.65
N ARG A 486 31.74 -65.71 25.49
CA ARG A 486 31.26 -64.32 25.41
C ARG A 486 29.74 -64.14 25.32
N ASN A 487 28.98 -65.18 24.93
CA ASN A 487 27.55 -65.04 24.58
C ASN A 487 26.53 -65.57 25.60
N LYS A 488 26.92 -65.83 26.84
CA LYS A 488 25.98 -66.12 27.94
C LYS A 488 25.97 -64.93 28.90
N GLY A 489 24.85 -64.24 29.03
CA GLY A 489 24.70 -63.06 29.90
C GLY A 489 24.92 -63.33 31.40
N LEU A 490 24.67 -62.32 32.24
CA LEU A 490 24.88 -62.33 33.72
C LEU A 490 24.18 -63.49 34.47
N LYS A 491 23.38 -64.32 33.80
CA LYS A 491 22.68 -65.49 34.34
C LYS A 491 23.48 -66.82 34.29
N ALA A 492 24.72 -66.81 33.81
CA ALA A 492 25.56 -68.02 33.77
C ALA A 492 26.05 -68.43 35.19
N LEU A 493 26.17 -69.74 35.43
CA LEU A 493 26.63 -70.36 36.69
C LEU A 493 28.13 -70.11 36.96
N SER A 494 28.48 -68.87 37.28
CA SER A 494 29.81 -68.45 37.78
C SER A 494 29.62 -67.57 39.01
N ARG A 495 30.48 -67.77 40.03
CA ARG A 495 30.43 -67.04 41.31
C ARG A 495 30.57 -65.53 41.11
N GLU A 496 31.52 -65.10 40.28
CA GLU A 496 31.83 -63.69 40.02
C GLU A 496 30.67 -62.92 39.36
N ARG A 497 29.87 -63.59 38.51
CA ARG A 497 28.74 -62.97 37.81
C ARG A 497 27.53 -62.73 38.74
N ARG A 498 27.35 -63.57 39.77
CA ARG A 498 26.32 -63.36 40.81
C ARG A 498 26.65 -62.17 41.70
N GLU A 499 27.91 -62.04 42.12
CA GLU A 499 28.38 -60.91 42.92
C GLU A 499 28.18 -59.58 42.17
N ARG A 500 28.43 -59.54 40.84
CA ARG A 500 28.10 -58.35 40.01
C ARG A 500 26.61 -58.02 39.96
N LEU A 501 25.73 -59.02 39.95
CA LEU A 501 24.28 -58.80 39.91
C LEU A 501 23.79 -58.12 41.20
N GLU A 502 24.29 -58.56 42.35
CA GLU A 502 24.00 -57.96 43.65
C GLU A 502 24.51 -56.52 43.74
N ALA A 503 25.70 -56.22 43.21
CA ALA A 503 26.22 -54.86 43.16
C ALA A 503 25.34 -53.90 42.33
N TYR A 504 24.82 -54.35 41.17
CA TYR A 504 23.90 -53.53 40.38
C TYR A 504 22.56 -53.29 41.09
N GLN A 505 22.05 -54.26 41.86
CA GLN A 505 20.84 -54.05 42.66
C GLN A 505 21.01 -52.92 43.69
N HIS A 506 22.16 -52.87 44.37
CA HIS A 506 22.47 -51.78 45.30
C HIS A 506 22.58 -50.42 44.60
N LEU A 507 23.19 -50.37 43.40
CA LEU A 507 23.29 -49.13 42.61
C LEU A 507 21.90 -48.60 42.20
N PHE A 508 21.00 -49.49 41.74
CA PHE A 508 19.65 -49.07 41.35
C PHE A 508 18.83 -48.58 42.53
N TYR A 509 19.01 -49.18 43.71
CA TYR A 509 18.40 -48.68 44.94
C TYR A 509 18.86 -47.25 45.30
N LEU A 510 20.14 -46.96 45.12
CA LEU A 510 20.69 -45.61 45.34
C LEU A 510 20.07 -44.59 44.37
N LEU A 511 20.00 -44.92 43.09
CA LEU A 511 19.41 -44.06 42.06
C LEU A 511 17.91 -43.78 42.30
N GLN A 512 17.17 -44.75 42.85
CA GLN A 512 15.75 -44.56 43.20
C GLN A 512 15.55 -43.62 44.40
N THR A 513 16.45 -43.66 45.39
CA THR A 513 16.29 -42.90 46.64
C THR A 513 16.87 -41.49 46.57
N GLN A 514 17.85 -41.24 45.69
CA GLN A 514 18.51 -39.95 45.53
C GLN A 514 18.22 -39.36 44.13
N PRO A 515 17.18 -38.51 43.99
CA PRO A 515 16.70 -38.05 42.68
C PRO A 515 17.66 -37.09 41.98
N LEU A 516 18.61 -36.49 42.69
CA LEU A 516 19.55 -35.51 42.15
C LEU A 516 20.42 -36.08 41.02
N TYR A 517 20.88 -37.34 41.15
CA TYR A 517 21.74 -37.98 40.16
C TYR A 517 21.01 -38.20 38.83
N LEU A 518 19.76 -38.68 38.90
CA LEU A 518 18.94 -38.87 37.71
C LEU A 518 18.47 -37.53 37.13
N ALA A 519 18.18 -36.52 37.96
CA ALA A 519 17.81 -35.17 37.50
C ALA A 519 18.94 -34.50 36.69
N GLN A 520 20.18 -34.59 37.16
CA GLN A 520 21.36 -34.11 36.43
C GLN A 520 21.58 -34.87 35.12
N LEU A 521 21.40 -36.20 35.16
CA LEU A 521 21.52 -37.03 33.97
C LEU A 521 20.49 -36.66 32.91
N ILE A 522 19.22 -36.43 33.30
CA ILE A 522 18.15 -36.00 32.40
C ILE A 522 18.47 -34.66 31.74
N PHE A 523 19.09 -33.72 32.48
CA PHE A 523 19.47 -32.40 31.95
C PHE A 523 20.65 -32.45 30.97
N LEU A 524 21.63 -33.32 31.20
CA LEU A 524 22.82 -33.49 30.34
C LEU A 524 22.52 -34.22 29.02
N MET A 525 21.30 -34.70 28.81
CA MET A 525 20.94 -35.46 27.62
C MET A 525 20.93 -34.59 26.35
N PRO A 526 21.54 -35.05 25.24
CA PRO A 526 21.48 -34.34 23.97
C PRO A 526 20.03 -34.32 23.42
N GLN A 527 19.51 -33.12 23.16
CA GLN A 527 18.17 -32.86 22.59
C GLN A 527 17.91 -33.51 21.22
N SER A 528 18.93 -34.09 20.58
CA SER A 528 18.86 -34.66 19.23
C SER A 528 18.45 -36.13 19.17
N ARG A 529 18.24 -36.82 20.30
CA ARG A 529 17.77 -38.23 20.33
C ARG A 529 16.54 -38.38 21.21
N SER A 530 15.55 -39.13 20.69
CA SER A 530 14.23 -39.35 21.29
C SER A 530 14.25 -39.55 22.81
N THR A 531 13.47 -38.73 23.53
CA THR A 531 13.23 -38.82 24.98
C THR A 531 12.70 -40.18 25.43
N ARG A 532 12.16 -40.97 24.49
CA ARG A 532 11.62 -42.32 24.69
C ARG A 532 12.62 -43.30 25.33
N PHE A 533 13.92 -43.15 25.04
CA PHE A 533 14.93 -44.00 25.67
C PHE A 533 15.05 -43.72 27.18
N MET A 534 15.09 -42.44 27.55
CA MET A 534 15.14 -42.03 28.95
C MET A 534 13.83 -42.32 29.67
N GLU A 535 12.68 -42.14 29.01
CA GLU A 535 11.37 -42.57 29.53
C GLU A 535 11.41 -44.06 29.89
N MET A 536 11.83 -44.92 28.97
CA MET A 536 11.91 -46.36 29.22
C MET A 536 12.88 -46.71 30.36
N LEU A 537 14.04 -46.06 30.43
CA LEU A 537 15.00 -46.28 31.52
C LEU A 537 14.45 -45.84 32.88
N VAL A 538 13.90 -44.63 32.97
CA VAL A 538 13.34 -44.09 34.21
C VAL A 538 12.14 -44.93 34.64
N PHE A 539 11.19 -45.21 33.76
CA PHE A 539 10.04 -46.04 34.12
C PHE A 539 10.45 -47.48 34.47
N SER A 540 11.41 -48.10 33.78
CA SER A 540 11.89 -49.43 34.16
C SER A 540 12.61 -49.44 35.51
N LEU A 541 13.38 -48.39 35.84
CA LEU A 541 14.04 -48.28 37.15
C LEU A 541 13.03 -48.12 38.28
N PHE A 542 11.94 -47.38 38.06
CA PHE A 542 10.87 -47.21 39.04
C PHE A 542 9.71 -48.21 38.88
N ASN A 543 9.93 -49.32 38.17
CA ASN A 543 8.94 -50.37 37.92
C ASN A 543 7.56 -49.83 37.50
N TYR A 544 7.56 -48.81 36.62
CA TYR A 544 6.39 -48.10 36.11
C TYR A 544 5.48 -47.49 37.19
N GLY A 545 5.98 -47.31 38.41
CA GLY A 545 5.19 -46.81 39.54
C GLY A 545 4.13 -47.79 40.05
N SER A 546 4.33 -49.11 39.86
CA SER A 546 3.39 -50.15 40.30
C SER A 546 3.05 -50.08 41.79
N ASP A 547 4.05 -49.72 42.60
CA ASP A 547 3.96 -49.70 44.05
C ASP A 547 3.92 -48.26 44.57
N CYS A 548 3.19 -48.00 45.66
CA CYS A 548 3.07 -46.66 46.26
C CYS A 548 4.44 -46.02 46.57
N ARG A 549 5.43 -46.84 46.96
CA ARG A 549 6.81 -46.40 47.20
C ARG A 549 7.47 -45.92 45.91
N ALA A 550 7.35 -46.69 44.82
CA ALA A 550 7.97 -46.37 43.55
C ALA A 550 7.31 -45.15 42.88
N ALA A 551 5.98 -45.04 42.97
CA ALA A 551 5.22 -43.89 42.48
C ALA A 551 5.61 -42.60 43.21
N PHE A 552 5.77 -42.64 44.54
CA PHE A 552 6.21 -41.48 45.32
C PHE A 552 7.62 -41.02 44.92
N LEU A 553 8.59 -41.95 44.83
CA LEU A 553 9.97 -41.63 44.47
C LEU A 553 10.08 -41.11 43.02
N LEU A 554 9.26 -41.62 42.10
CA LEU A 554 9.18 -41.12 40.73
C LEU A 554 8.64 -39.68 40.68
N LEU A 555 7.62 -39.36 41.48
CA LEU A 555 7.07 -38.00 41.57
C LEU A 555 8.09 -37.02 42.19
N GLN A 556 8.86 -37.50 43.16
CA GLN A 556 9.97 -36.76 43.77
C GLN A 556 11.07 -36.47 42.76
N LEU A 557 11.39 -37.42 41.88
CA LEU A 557 12.33 -37.22 40.77
C LEU A 557 11.87 -36.12 39.81
N PHE A 558 10.61 -36.14 39.36
CA PHE A 558 10.08 -35.10 38.47
C PHE A 558 10.08 -33.71 39.12
N THR A 559 9.75 -33.64 40.41
CA THR A 559 9.76 -32.38 41.16
C THR A 559 11.17 -31.78 41.22
N GLU A 560 12.18 -32.60 41.52
CA GLU A 560 13.58 -32.14 41.59
C GLU A 560 14.17 -31.86 40.20
N ALA A 561 13.81 -32.63 39.17
CA ALA A 561 14.24 -32.35 37.79
C ALA A 561 13.71 -31.01 37.26
N LEU A 562 12.42 -30.70 37.48
CA LEU A 562 11.83 -29.41 37.10
C LEU A 562 12.45 -28.23 37.87
N ARG A 563 12.70 -28.40 39.18
CA ARG A 563 13.39 -27.39 39.99
C ARG A 563 14.81 -27.14 39.49
N TYR A 564 15.53 -28.21 39.14
CA TYR A 564 16.89 -28.11 38.60
C TYR A 564 16.91 -27.38 37.26
N GLU A 565 15.96 -27.69 36.37
CA GLU A 565 15.81 -27.02 35.07
C GLU A 565 15.54 -25.51 35.22
N ILE A 566 14.56 -25.12 36.05
CA ILE A 566 14.24 -23.70 36.31
C ILE A 566 15.47 -22.96 36.85
N ARG A 567 16.23 -23.59 37.74
CA ARG A 567 17.44 -23.01 38.35
C ARG A 567 18.56 -22.81 37.34
N CYS A 568 18.68 -23.69 36.35
CA CYS A 568 19.67 -23.58 35.28
C CYS A 568 19.24 -22.60 34.16
N SER A 569 17.94 -22.46 33.87
CA SER A 569 17.42 -21.54 32.84
C SER A 569 17.56 -20.05 33.18
N THR A 570 17.68 -19.66 34.45
CA THR A 570 17.83 -18.25 34.84
C THR A 570 19.21 -17.63 34.54
N CYS A 571 20.20 -18.41 34.12
CA CYS A 571 21.58 -17.94 33.91
C CYS A 571 22.03 -17.82 32.43
N SER A 572 21.19 -18.17 31.45
CA SER A 572 21.54 -18.07 30.02
C SER A 572 20.36 -17.58 29.17
N THR A 573 20.46 -16.35 28.68
CA THR A 573 19.60 -15.80 27.62
C THR A 573 19.87 -16.53 26.31
N LEU A 574 18.89 -17.30 25.82
CA LEU A 574 18.54 -17.53 24.41
C LEU A 574 17.34 -18.49 24.36
N THR A 575 16.32 -18.08 23.61
CA THR A 575 15.05 -18.76 23.29
C THR A 575 15.11 -20.30 23.28
N PRO A 576 14.16 -21.02 23.91
CA PRO A 576 14.18 -22.49 23.96
C PRO A 576 13.57 -23.10 22.69
N PRO A 577 14.15 -24.15 22.09
CA PRO A 577 13.36 -25.26 21.59
C PRO A 577 13.01 -26.17 22.79
N THR A 578 11.70 -26.40 23.01
CA THR A 578 11.05 -27.38 23.92
C THR A 578 11.84 -27.88 25.16
N PRO A 579 11.38 -27.57 26.40
CA PRO A 579 12.03 -28.03 27.62
C PRO A 579 11.99 -29.58 27.75
N PRO A 580 13.11 -30.28 28.00
CA PRO A 580 13.16 -31.75 28.01
C PRO A 580 12.27 -32.36 29.11
N CYS A 581 12.08 -31.70 30.26
CA CYS A 581 11.23 -32.23 31.31
C CYS A 581 9.73 -32.15 31.00
N THR A 582 9.28 -31.21 30.15
CA THR A 582 7.86 -31.12 29.77
C THR A 582 7.44 -32.23 28.80
N THR A 583 8.39 -32.83 28.08
CA THR A 583 8.13 -34.02 27.24
C THR A 583 8.10 -35.32 28.03
N LEU A 584 8.84 -35.39 29.16
CA LEU A 584 8.85 -36.53 30.08
C LEU A 584 7.62 -36.59 31.00
N THR A 585 6.88 -35.49 31.14
CA THR A 585 5.59 -35.46 31.84
C THR A 585 4.45 -35.78 30.88
N PRO A 586 3.84 -36.98 30.91
CA PRO A 586 2.61 -37.22 30.17
C PRO A 586 1.50 -36.27 30.69
N PRO A 587 0.53 -35.87 29.86
CA PRO A 587 -0.62 -35.12 30.33
C PRO A 587 -1.32 -35.93 31.43
N TYR A 588 -1.49 -35.32 32.61
CA TYR A 588 -2.13 -35.89 33.80
C TYR A 588 -3.65 -36.12 33.60
N THR A 589 -4.05 -36.77 32.50
CA THR A 589 -5.45 -37.07 32.15
C THR A 589 -5.72 -38.54 31.84
N THR A 590 -4.72 -39.43 31.87
CA THR A 590 -4.91 -40.86 31.53
C THR A 590 -4.72 -41.86 32.67
N LEU A 591 -4.48 -41.40 33.90
CA LEU A 591 -4.56 -42.25 35.10
C LEU A 591 -5.97 -42.14 35.69
N ARG A 592 -6.87 -42.99 35.18
CA ARG A 592 -8.19 -43.25 35.76
C ARG A 592 -8.00 -43.70 37.22
N PRO A 593 -8.68 -43.10 38.22
CA PRO A 593 -8.59 -43.61 39.59
C PRO A 593 -9.11 -45.06 39.61
N PRO A 594 -8.46 -45.98 40.36
CA PRO A 594 -9.02 -47.32 40.56
C PRO A 594 -10.40 -47.15 41.20
N ALA A 595 -11.41 -47.78 40.59
CA ALA A 595 -12.72 -47.89 41.18
C ALA A 595 -12.56 -48.52 42.57
N ALA A 596 -12.91 -47.78 43.61
CA ALA A 596 -13.01 -48.33 44.95
C ALA A 596 -14.21 -49.31 44.99
N PRO A 597 -14.08 -50.46 45.66
CA PRO A 597 -15.21 -51.36 45.92
C PRO A 597 -16.26 -50.72 46.83
#